data_AF-A0A7M3NZ17-F1
#
_entry.id   AF-A0A7M3NZ17-F1
#
_cell.length_a   1.000
_cell.length_b   1.000
_cell.length_c   1.000
_cell.angle_alpha   90.00
_cell.angle_beta   90.00
_cell.angle_gamma   90.00
#
_symmetry.space_group_name_H-M   'P 1'
#
loop_
_entity.id
_entity.type
_entity.pdbx_description
1 polymer ?
#
loop_
_entity_poly.entity_id
_entity_poly.type
_entity_poly.pdbx_seq_one_letter_code
_entity_poly.pdbx_strand_id
1 'polypeptide(L)'
;MVEEFLTGREYQLCALVAHGRVLDTYVSWTPCALLETIYGGINGSISLGVDNELGIDEKELVQRIVDGMRIDHGYLHMEFFRSDDGGIHMSEVGARLAGCELPSNHGFARNFDMMAATLDTYLGRVPSLEYSTPRCAGDLLLPYKPGRVVKVTPLETLLSMPGVVHGRMNIAIGDDLPDQRASHASAGYVQIVGPSRQIVEDRMNGVLDAFKLVTEDVS
;
A
#
# COMPACT_ATOMS: atom_id res chain seq x y z
N MET A 1 -18.38 16.92 -4.95
CA MET A 1 -19.26 15.74 -4.87
C MET A 1 -19.76 15.64 -3.42
N VAL A 2 -20.98 15.16 -3.19
CA VAL A 2 -21.50 14.82 -1.86
C VAL A 2 -22.15 13.45 -1.98
N GLU A 3 -21.77 12.52 -1.11
CA GLU A 3 -22.21 11.13 -1.11
C GLU A 3 -22.45 10.63 0.32
N GLU A 4 -22.96 9.41 0.45
CA GLU A 4 -23.14 8.74 1.74
C GLU A 4 -21.78 8.44 2.40
N PHE A 5 -21.70 8.61 3.72
CA PHE A 5 -20.52 8.22 4.47
C PHE A 5 -20.53 6.70 4.69
N LEU A 6 -19.72 5.99 3.92
CA LEU A 6 -19.57 4.54 4.02
C LEU A 6 -18.80 4.19 5.30
N THR A 7 -19.38 3.28 6.09
CA THR A 7 -18.74 2.68 7.25
C THR A 7 -18.26 1.27 6.94
N GLY A 8 -17.30 0.77 7.71
CA GLY A 8 -16.76 -0.58 7.55
C GLY A 8 -15.25 -0.57 7.38
N ARG A 9 -14.73 -1.62 6.75
CA ARG A 9 -13.30 -1.81 6.52
C ARG A 9 -12.92 -1.43 5.10
N GLU A 10 -11.94 -0.55 4.98
CA GLU A 10 -11.37 -0.16 3.70
C GLU A 10 -10.33 -1.18 3.24
N TYR A 11 -10.35 -1.46 1.94
CA TYR A 11 -9.41 -2.33 1.25
C TYR A 11 -9.02 -1.68 -0.06
N GLN A 12 -7.89 -2.12 -0.59
CA GLN A 12 -7.41 -1.72 -1.90
C GLN A 12 -7.35 -2.95 -2.81
N LEU A 13 -7.83 -2.81 -4.04
CA LEU A 13 -7.82 -3.85 -5.06
C LEU A 13 -7.12 -3.31 -6.29
N CYS A 14 -6.01 -3.92 -6.62
CA CYS A 14 -5.26 -3.57 -7.82
C CYS A 14 -5.39 -4.67 -8.87
N ALA A 15 -5.17 -4.32 -10.14
CA ALA A 15 -5.22 -5.29 -11.22
C ALA A 15 -4.27 -4.94 -12.37
N LEU A 16 -3.78 -5.98 -13.04
CA LEU A 16 -3.12 -5.84 -14.35
C LEU A 16 -4.13 -6.11 -15.46
N VAL A 17 -4.15 -5.23 -16.45
CA VAL A 17 -5.05 -5.30 -17.61
C VAL A 17 -4.21 -5.32 -18.89
N ALA A 18 -4.58 -6.19 -19.84
CA ALA A 18 -4.03 -6.16 -21.19
C ALA A 18 -5.11 -6.52 -22.21
N HIS A 19 -5.19 -5.76 -23.30
CA HIS A 19 -6.16 -5.94 -24.38
C HIS A 19 -7.62 -6.03 -23.88
N GLY A 20 -7.99 -5.17 -22.94
CA GLY A 20 -9.32 -5.10 -22.32
C GLY A 20 -9.63 -6.26 -21.37
N ARG A 21 -8.63 -7.07 -21.00
CA ARG A 21 -8.82 -8.24 -20.12
C ARG A 21 -8.05 -8.07 -18.82
N VAL A 22 -8.71 -8.34 -17.70
CA VAL A 22 -8.07 -8.46 -16.40
C VAL A 22 -7.23 -9.74 -16.39
N LEU A 23 -5.92 -9.59 -16.25
CA LEU A 23 -4.99 -10.71 -16.16
C LEU A 23 -5.01 -11.30 -14.75
N ASP A 24 -4.86 -10.45 -13.74
CA ASP A 24 -4.94 -10.84 -12.34
C ASP A 24 -5.22 -9.66 -11.40
N THR A 25 -5.54 -10.00 -10.15
CA THR A 25 -5.92 -9.06 -9.09
C THR A 25 -5.05 -9.19 -7.85
N TYR A 26 -4.89 -8.09 -7.13
CA TYR A 26 -4.00 -7.98 -5.97
C TYR A 26 -4.71 -7.19 -4.86
N VAL A 27 -5.18 -7.91 -3.84
CA VAL A 27 -5.86 -7.32 -2.68
C VAL A 27 -4.82 -6.81 -1.69
N SER A 28 -5.07 -5.65 -1.11
CA SER A 28 -4.35 -5.14 0.05
C SER A 28 -5.29 -4.67 1.14
N TRP A 29 -4.82 -4.79 2.36
CA TRP A 29 -5.51 -4.42 3.58
C TRP A 29 -4.88 -3.18 4.21
N THR A 30 -5.70 -2.28 4.72
CA THR A 30 -5.26 -1.05 5.40
C THR A 30 -5.44 -1.21 6.93
N PRO A 31 -4.38 -0.99 7.74
CA PRO A 31 -4.44 -1.20 9.19
C PRO A 31 -5.48 -0.40 9.95
N CYS A 32 -5.64 0.86 9.57
CA CYS A 32 -6.72 1.71 10.07
C CYS A 32 -7.31 2.53 8.93
N ALA A 33 -8.42 3.22 9.19
CA ALA A 33 -8.96 4.16 8.21
C ALA A 33 -7.93 5.26 7.92
N LEU A 34 -7.82 5.71 6.67
CA LEU A 34 -6.85 6.77 6.30
C LEU A 34 -6.98 8.03 7.18
N LEU A 35 -8.20 8.38 7.60
CA LEU A 35 -8.44 9.52 8.49
C LEU A 35 -7.87 9.29 9.91
N GLU A 36 -7.68 8.06 10.37
CA GLU A 36 -7.07 7.78 11.67
C GLU A 36 -5.55 7.96 11.63
N THR A 37 -4.92 7.87 10.45
CA THR A 37 -3.46 8.06 10.30
C THR A 37 -3.02 9.48 10.67
N ILE A 38 -3.84 10.50 10.40
CA ILE A 38 -3.55 11.88 10.80
C ILE A 38 -3.64 12.09 12.33
N TYR A 39 -4.20 11.13 13.06
CA TYR A 39 -4.28 11.10 14.53
C TYR A 39 -3.30 10.09 15.14
N GLY A 40 -2.31 9.62 14.38
CA GLY A 40 -1.27 8.71 14.87
C GLY A 40 -1.57 7.23 14.71
N GLY A 41 -2.63 6.87 13.98
CA GLY A 41 -2.85 5.48 13.55
C GLY A 41 -1.75 4.98 12.62
N ILE A 42 -1.62 3.65 12.51
CA ILE A 42 -0.64 3.01 11.63
C ILE A 42 -0.91 3.42 10.19
N ASN A 43 0.10 3.98 9.54
CA ASN A 43 0.00 4.45 8.18
C ASN A 43 0.74 3.52 7.23
N GLY A 44 0.00 2.71 6.51
CA GLY A 44 0.56 1.70 5.63
C GLY A 44 -0.49 0.84 4.99
N SER A 45 -0.04 -0.10 4.17
CA SER A 45 -0.89 -1.06 3.47
C SER A 45 -0.22 -2.42 3.44
N ILE A 46 -0.99 -3.50 3.45
CA ILE A 46 -0.49 -4.88 3.45
C ILE A 46 -1.12 -5.63 2.28
N SER A 47 -0.33 -5.90 1.24
CA SER A 47 -0.70 -6.79 0.14
C SER A 47 -0.77 -8.24 0.59
N LEU A 48 -1.87 -8.88 0.21
CA LEU A 48 -2.18 -10.26 0.56
C LEU A 48 -1.62 -11.23 -0.49
N GLY A 49 -1.16 -12.38 -0.01
CA GLY A 49 -0.54 -13.42 -0.84
C GLY A 49 -1.55 -14.19 -1.69
N VAL A 50 -2.54 -14.83 -1.06
CA VAL A 50 -3.61 -15.61 -1.74
C VAL A 50 -4.94 -15.58 -0.96
N ASP A 51 -5.06 -14.71 0.04
CA ASP A 51 -6.21 -14.71 0.93
C ASP A 51 -7.43 -14.10 0.23
N ASN A 52 -8.51 -14.88 0.09
CA ASN A 52 -9.82 -14.39 -0.31
C ASN A 52 -10.52 -13.73 0.89
N GLU A 53 -9.92 -12.65 1.42
CA GLU A 53 -10.52 -11.92 2.53
C GLU A 53 -11.87 -11.31 2.13
N LEU A 54 -12.07 -10.98 0.85
CA LEU A 54 -13.27 -10.27 0.38
C LEU A 54 -14.49 -11.17 0.22
N GLY A 55 -14.29 -12.47 0.00
CA GLY A 55 -15.37 -13.43 -0.21
C GLY A 55 -16.10 -13.24 -1.55
N ILE A 56 -15.45 -12.61 -2.53
CA ILE A 56 -16.01 -12.37 -3.87
C ILE A 56 -15.03 -12.82 -4.97
N ASP A 57 -15.52 -12.89 -6.20
CA ASP A 57 -14.64 -13.02 -7.37
C ASP A 57 -14.11 -11.64 -7.76
N GLU A 58 -12.86 -11.34 -7.34
CA GLU A 58 -12.27 -10.04 -7.61
C GLU A 58 -12.06 -9.83 -9.11
N LYS A 59 -11.70 -10.88 -9.87
CA LYS A 59 -11.47 -10.74 -11.32
C LYS A 59 -12.74 -10.39 -12.06
N GLU A 60 -13.85 -11.04 -11.71
CA GLU A 60 -15.15 -10.73 -12.31
C GLU A 60 -15.58 -9.28 -12.00
N LEU A 61 -15.44 -8.86 -10.74
CA LEU A 61 -15.75 -7.48 -10.34
C LEU A 61 -14.92 -6.47 -11.15
N VAL A 62 -13.60 -6.67 -11.22
CA VAL A 62 -12.72 -5.76 -11.94
C VAL A 62 -12.94 -5.80 -13.45
N GLN A 63 -13.26 -6.97 -14.02
CA GLN A 63 -13.55 -7.06 -15.46
C GLN A 63 -14.77 -6.20 -15.83
N ARG A 64 -15.81 -6.16 -14.99
CA ARG A 64 -16.96 -5.27 -15.21
C ARG A 64 -16.58 -3.79 -15.23
N ILE A 65 -15.64 -3.39 -14.37
CA ILE A 65 -15.12 -2.02 -14.30
C ILE A 65 -14.30 -1.72 -15.57
N VAL A 66 -13.40 -2.63 -15.95
CA VAL A 66 -12.58 -2.54 -17.16
C VAL A 66 -13.45 -2.40 -18.41
N ASP A 67 -14.49 -3.22 -18.56
CA ASP A 67 -15.42 -3.18 -19.69
C ASP A 67 -16.22 -1.86 -19.71
N GLY A 68 -16.76 -1.46 -18.54
CA GLY A 68 -17.58 -0.25 -18.41
C GLY A 68 -16.80 1.03 -18.66
N MET A 69 -15.54 1.10 -18.23
CA MET A 69 -14.65 2.24 -18.41
C MET A 69 -13.82 2.17 -19.70
N ARG A 70 -13.89 1.04 -20.42
CA ARG A 70 -13.12 0.76 -21.66
C ARG A 70 -11.61 0.90 -21.45
N ILE A 71 -11.12 0.35 -20.34
CA ILE A 71 -9.69 0.31 -20.02
C ILE A 71 -9.05 -0.79 -20.85
N ASP A 72 -8.08 -0.45 -21.69
CA ASP A 72 -7.46 -1.43 -22.59
C ASP A 72 -6.24 -2.12 -21.95
N HIS A 73 -5.40 -1.40 -21.21
CA HIS A 73 -4.18 -1.95 -20.66
C HIS A 73 -3.72 -1.16 -19.43
N GLY A 74 -2.70 -1.67 -18.74
CA GLY A 74 -2.02 -0.99 -17.66
C GLY A 74 -2.31 -1.59 -16.29
N TYR A 75 -2.07 -0.77 -15.28
CA TYR A 75 -2.36 -1.08 -13.87
C TYR A 75 -3.58 -0.28 -13.43
N LEU A 76 -4.51 -0.95 -12.78
CA LEU A 76 -5.70 -0.35 -12.19
C LEU A 76 -5.58 -0.40 -10.66
N HIS A 77 -5.84 0.71 -10.00
CA HIS A 77 -5.94 0.80 -8.55
C HIS A 77 -7.36 1.18 -8.15
N MET A 78 -7.92 0.49 -7.17
CA MET A 78 -9.26 0.74 -6.65
C MET A 78 -9.26 0.70 -5.13
N GLU A 79 -10.17 1.47 -4.55
CA GLU A 79 -10.46 1.48 -3.11
C GLU A 79 -11.93 1.17 -2.89
N PHE A 80 -12.23 0.37 -1.88
CA PHE A 80 -13.58 -0.06 -1.57
C PHE A 80 -13.76 -0.31 -0.08
N PHE A 81 -15.01 -0.17 0.36
CA PHE A 81 -15.43 -0.47 1.71
C PHE A 81 -16.16 -1.80 1.74
N ARG A 82 -15.78 -2.64 2.70
CA ARG A 82 -16.57 -3.80 3.10
C ARG A 82 -17.35 -3.46 4.36
N SER A 83 -18.67 -3.41 4.25
CA SER A 83 -19.58 -3.15 5.36
C SER A 83 -19.71 -4.38 6.26
N ASP A 84 -20.16 -4.17 7.51
CA ASP A 84 -20.30 -5.23 8.52
C ASP A 84 -21.30 -6.33 8.11
N ASP A 85 -22.26 -6.00 7.24
CA ASP A 85 -23.23 -6.94 6.67
C ASP A 85 -22.68 -7.73 5.44
N GLY A 86 -21.42 -7.48 5.07
CA GLY A 86 -20.74 -8.15 3.97
C GLY A 86 -20.89 -7.48 2.61
N GLY A 87 -21.56 -6.32 2.53
CA GLY A 87 -21.63 -5.51 1.32
C GLY A 87 -20.26 -4.97 0.88
N ILE A 88 -20.10 -4.77 -0.43
CA ILE A 88 -18.90 -4.16 -1.03
C ILE A 88 -19.31 -2.89 -1.77
N HIS A 89 -18.70 -1.78 -1.38
CA HIS A 89 -19.00 -0.45 -1.89
C HIS A 89 -17.75 0.15 -2.51
N MET A 90 -17.77 0.42 -3.81
CA MET A 90 -16.68 1.08 -4.50
C MET A 90 -16.57 2.53 -4.04
N SER A 91 -15.35 2.99 -3.75
CA SER A 91 -15.06 4.38 -3.43
C SER A 91 -14.40 5.08 -4.62
N GLU A 92 -13.18 4.66 -4.99
CA GLU A 92 -12.42 5.23 -6.09
C GLU A 92 -11.88 4.15 -7.04
N VAL A 93 -11.73 4.51 -8.31
CA VAL A 93 -10.96 3.76 -9.30
C VAL A 93 -10.04 4.71 -10.09
N GLY A 94 -8.78 4.31 -10.24
CA GLY A 94 -7.78 5.04 -11.01
C GLY A 94 -6.96 4.12 -11.91
N ALA A 95 -6.93 4.41 -13.21
CA ALA A 95 -6.05 3.76 -14.19
C ALA A 95 -4.62 4.30 -14.07
N ARG A 96 -3.99 4.03 -12.93
CA ARG A 96 -2.63 4.43 -12.56
C ARG A 96 -2.07 3.44 -11.55
N LEU A 97 -0.75 3.44 -11.39
CA LEU A 97 -0.12 2.77 -10.25
C LEU A 97 -0.71 3.31 -8.93
N ALA A 98 -0.88 2.40 -7.98
CA ALA A 98 -1.24 2.73 -6.62
C ALA A 98 -0.16 3.63 -5.98
N GLY A 99 -0.56 4.39 -4.95
CA GLY A 99 0.36 5.25 -4.22
C GLY A 99 1.33 4.45 -3.35
N CYS A 100 2.30 5.18 -2.78
CA CYS A 100 3.33 4.63 -1.89
C CYS A 100 4.05 3.44 -2.54
N GLU A 101 4.31 2.39 -1.75
CA GLU A 101 5.02 1.20 -2.20
C GLU A 101 4.07 0.02 -2.46
N LEU A 102 2.77 0.28 -2.64
CA LEU A 102 1.80 -0.78 -2.84
C LEU A 102 2.09 -1.65 -4.08
N PRO A 103 2.48 -1.10 -5.25
CA PRO A 103 2.84 -1.93 -6.39
C PRO A 103 4.04 -2.85 -6.11
N SER A 104 5.05 -2.37 -5.39
CA SER A 104 6.21 -3.17 -5.01
C SER A 104 5.86 -4.19 -3.92
N ASN A 105 4.93 -3.89 -3.02
CA ASN A 105 4.38 -4.86 -2.06
C ASN A 105 3.70 -6.04 -2.75
N HIS A 106 2.87 -5.81 -3.77
CA HIS A 106 2.29 -6.91 -4.54
C HIS A 106 3.39 -7.80 -5.14
N GLY A 107 4.46 -7.17 -5.64
CA GLY A 107 5.63 -7.86 -6.12
C GLY A 107 6.30 -8.70 -5.03
N PHE A 108 6.49 -8.17 -3.82
CA PHE A 108 7.03 -8.94 -2.71
C PHE A 108 6.10 -10.06 -2.21
N ALA A 109 4.78 -9.83 -2.22
CA ALA A 109 3.76 -10.78 -1.77
C ALA A 109 3.64 -11.99 -2.70
N ARG A 110 3.76 -11.76 -4.02
CA ARG A 110 3.69 -12.78 -5.07
C ARG A 110 5.05 -13.27 -5.57
N ASN A 111 6.14 -12.65 -5.11
CA ASN A 111 7.51 -12.78 -5.62
C ASN A 111 7.56 -12.58 -7.15
N PHE A 112 7.16 -11.38 -7.57
CA PHE A 112 6.85 -11.02 -8.94
C PHE A 112 7.34 -9.60 -9.25
N ASP A 113 7.81 -9.34 -10.48
CA ASP A 113 8.16 -7.99 -10.90
C ASP A 113 6.93 -7.26 -11.45
N MET A 114 6.18 -6.64 -10.53
CA MET A 114 4.97 -5.88 -10.85
C MET A 114 5.23 -4.73 -11.83
N MET A 115 6.39 -4.08 -11.73
CA MET A 115 6.71 -2.92 -12.56
C MET A 115 7.01 -3.35 -13.99
N ALA A 116 7.84 -4.38 -14.18
CA ALA A 116 8.13 -4.93 -15.49
C ALA A 116 6.85 -5.43 -16.18
N ALA A 117 6.00 -6.16 -15.46
CA ALA A 117 4.73 -6.64 -16.00
C ALA A 117 3.77 -5.50 -16.36
N THR A 118 3.70 -4.45 -15.55
CA THR A 118 2.92 -3.25 -15.88
C THR A 118 3.44 -2.62 -17.17
N LEU A 119 4.76 -2.47 -17.33
CA LEU A 119 5.36 -1.91 -18.55
C LEU A 119 5.12 -2.78 -19.78
N ASP A 120 5.13 -4.11 -19.64
CA ASP A 120 4.79 -5.02 -20.74
C ASP A 120 3.42 -4.71 -21.33
N THR A 121 2.41 -4.44 -20.49
CA THR A 121 1.06 -4.09 -20.96
C THR A 121 1.04 -2.81 -21.79
N TYR A 122 1.78 -1.77 -21.37
CA TYR A 122 1.91 -0.51 -22.12
C TYR A 122 2.70 -0.66 -23.42
N LEU A 123 3.54 -1.67 -23.51
CA LEU A 123 4.28 -2.02 -24.73
C LEU A 123 3.50 -2.97 -25.64
N GLY A 124 2.22 -3.21 -25.36
CA GLY A 124 1.35 -4.08 -26.15
C GLY A 124 1.69 -5.57 -26.01
N ARG A 125 2.41 -5.96 -24.95
CA ARG A 125 2.71 -7.35 -24.61
C ARG A 125 1.77 -7.84 -23.51
N VAL A 126 1.55 -9.15 -23.47
CA VAL A 126 0.88 -9.81 -22.36
C VAL A 126 1.97 -10.39 -21.45
N PRO A 127 2.14 -9.88 -20.21
CA PRO A 127 3.14 -10.42 -19.30
C PRO A 127 2.81 -11.86 -18.89
N SER A 128 3.84 -12.69 -18.70
CA SER A 128 3.68 -14.00 -18.06
C SER A 128 3.54 -13.81 -16.56
N LEU A 129 2.42 -14.23 -15.99
CA LEU A 129 2.14 -14.10 -14.55
C LEU A 129 2.51 -15.41 -13.85
N GLU A 130 3.78 -15.52 -13.46
CA GLU A 130 4.32 -16.65 -12.71
C GLU A 130 4.63 -16.21 -11.28
N TYR A 131 3.86 -16.75 -10.33
CA TYR A 131 4.02 -16.44 -8.90
C TYR A 131 4.69 -17.60 -8.18
N SER A 132 5.35 -17.30 -7.07
CA SER A 132 5.88 -18.31 -6.16
C SER A 132 5.25 -18.21 -4.76
N THR A 133 5.78 -18.96 -3.79
CA THR A 133 5.20 -19.16 -2.44
C THR A 133 4.56 -17.88 -1.88
N PRO A 134 3.23 -17.84 -1.73
CA PRO A 134 2.54 -16.63 -1.35
C PRO A 134 2.89 -16.25 0.09
N ARG A 135 3.11 -14.96 0.28
CA ARG A 135 3.31 -14.32 1.58
C ARG A 135 2.61 -12.97 1.59
N CYS A 136 2.58 -12.31 2.73
CA CYS A 136 2.13 -10.93 2.82
C CYS A 136 3.33 -9.99 2.76
N ALA A 137 3.10 -8.80 2.22
CA ALA A 137 4.08 -7.71 2.19
C ALA A 137 3.36 -6.39 2.43
N GLY A 138 3.92 -5.54 3.27
CA GLY A 138 3.34 -4.24 3.52
C GLY A 138 4.37 -3.14 3.60
N ASP A 139 3.93 -1.93 3.29
CA ASP A 139 4.69 -0.71 3.43
C ASP A 139 4.21 0.06 4.65
N LEU A 140 5.15 0.59 5.42
CA LEU A 140 4.90 1.39 6.60
C LEU A 140 5.53 2.75 6.39
N LEU A 141 4.70 3.78 6.38
CA LEU A 141 5.14 5.16 6.41
C LEU A 141 5.58 5.52 7.84
N LEU A 142 6.82 6.00 7.97
CA LEU A 142 7.41 6.33 9.25
C LEU A 142 6.84 7.67 9.78
N PRO A 143 6.54 7.76 11.09
CA PRO A 143 5.97 8.97 11.70
C PRO A 143 6.72 10.25 11.32
N TYR A 144 5.95 11.29 11.02
CA TYR A 144 6.44 12.63 10.68
C TYR A 144 6.16 13.61 11.81
N LYS A 145 7.09 14.53 12.06
CA LYS A 145 6.93 15.60 13.05
C LYS A 145 7.54 16.90 12.49
N PRO A 146 6.80 18.01 12.41
CA PRO A 146 7.35 19.30 11.97
C PRO A 146 8.47 19.80 12.89
N GLY A 147 9.33 20.66 12.35
CA GLY A 147 10.45 21.30 13.04
C GLY A 147 11.83 20.88 12.52
N ARG A 148 12.87 21.38 13.17
CA ARG A 148 14.28 21.07 12.87
C ARG A 148 14.61 19.65 13.33
N VAL A 149 15.01 18.76 12.42
CA VAL A 149 15.38 17.39 12.80
C VAL A 149 16.69 17.39 13.59
N VAL A 150 16.64 16.94 14.84
CA VAL A 150 17.84 16.79 15.69
C VAL A 150 18.20 15.33 15.96
N LYS A 151 17.25 14.41 15.77
CA LYS A 151 17.49 12.98 15.89
C LYS A 151 16.51 12.20 15.02
N VAL A 152 17.02 11.19 14.33
CA VAL A 152 16.21 10.20 13.62
C VAL A 152 16.85 8.81 13.76
N THR A 153 16.05 7.75 13.88
CA THR A 153 16.54 6.37 13.84
C THR A 153 17.20 6.11 12.47
N PRO A 154 18.46 5.61 12.42
CA PRO A 154 19.11 5.30 11.15
C PRO A 154 18.40 4.18 10.39
N LEU A 155 18.40 4.27 9.06
CA LEU A 155 17.75 3.28 8.19
C LEU A 155 18.30 1.88 8.43
N GLU A 156 19.61 1.76 8.66
CA GLU A 156 20.31 0.49 8.88
C GLU A 156 19.78 -0.24 10.12
N THR A 157 19.35 0.50 11.14
CA THR A 157 18.70 -0.08 12.31
C THR A 157 17.37 -0.71 11.93
N LEU A 158 16.57 -0.02 11.12
CA LEU A 158 15.27 -0.52 10.65
C LEU A 158 15.44 -1.71 9.71
N LEU A 159 16.39 -1.65 8.76
CA LEU A 159 16.69 -2.74 7.84
C LEU A 159 17.16 -4.03 8.53
N SER A 160 17.70 -3.93 9.75
CA SER A 160 18.09 -5.09 10.56
C SER A 160 16.90 -5.76 11.27
N MET A 161 15.71 -5.16 11.25
CA MET A 161 14.55 -5.65 11.96
C MET A 161 13.88 -6.83 11.22
N PRO A 162 13.20 -7.74 11.95
CA PRO A 162 12.62 -8.94 11.36
C PRO A 162 11.66 -8.63 10.20
N GLY A 163 11.97 -9.21 9.04
CA GLY A 163 11.11 -9.12 7.85
C GLY A 163 11.21 -7.80 7.09
N VAL A 164 12.00 -6.82 7.52
CA VAL A 164 12.25 -5.61 6.72
C VAL A 164 13.13 -5.98 5.53
N VAL A 165 12.61 -5.78 4.31
CA VAL A 165 13.30 -6.15 3.06
C VAL A 165 13.78 -4.93 2.28
N HIS A 166 13.17 -3.77 2.50
CA HIS A 166 13.53 -2.53 1.86
C HIS A 166 13.11 -1.35 2.73
N GLY A 167 13.65 -0.16 2.44
CA GLY A 167 13.25 1.07 3.10
C GLY A 167 14.09 2.24 2.62
N ARG A 168 13.59 3.44 2.91
CA ARG A 168 14.23 4.70 2.54
C ARG A 168 13.88 5.77 3.57
N MET A 169 14.86 6.61 3.88
CA MET A 169 14.63 7.85 4.62
C MET A 169 14.44 9.02 3.65
N ASN A 170 13.45 9.86 3.94
CA ASN A 170 13.18 11.09 3.21
C ASN A 170 13.74 12.33 3.93
N ILE A 171 14.21 12.15 5.16
CA ILE A 171 14.75 13.20 6.03
C ILE A 171 16.13 12.82 6.55
N ALA A 172 16.90 13.83 6.90
CA ALA A 172 18.18 13.75 7.58
C ALA A 172 18.22 14.65 8.82
N ILE A 173 19.20 14.42 9.69
CA ILE A 173 19.49 15.34 10.80
C ILE A 173 19.87 16.69 10.21
N GLY A 174 19.20 17.73 10.67
CA GLY A 174 19.37 19.08 10.16
C GLY A 174 18.52 19.40 8.94
N ASP A 175 17.43 18.70 8.70
CA ASP A 175 16.37 19.17 7.80
C ASP A 175 15.35 20.02 8.58
N ASP A 176 14.72 20.98 7.89
CA ASP A 176 13.60 21.75 8.42
C ASP A 176 12.30 21.19 7.85
N LEU A 177 11.48 20.57 8.71
CA LEU A 177 10.27 19.89 8.32
C LEU A 177 9.07 20.85 8.44
N PRO A 178 8.38 21.21 7.33
CA PRO A 178 7.21 22.09 7.40
C PRO A 178 6.04 21.40 8.10
N ASP A 179 5.08 22.20 8.57
CA ASP A 179 3.78 21.68 8.96
C ASP A 179 3.04 21.19 7.70
N GLN A 180 2.92 19.86 7.59
CA GLN A 180 2.26 19.22 6.47
C GLN A 180 1.23 18.24 7.01
N ARG A 181 -0.04 18.47 6.64
CA ARG A 181 -1.16 17.58 6.92
C ARG A 181 -1.55 16.84 5.65
N ALA A 182 -0.72 15.88 5.27
CA ALA A 182 -1.03 14.94 4.21
C ALA A 182 -0.81 13.53 4.73
N SER A 183 -1.72 12.60 4.43
CA SER A 183 -1.60 11.21 4.87
C SER A 183 -0.34 10.53 4.33
N HIS A 184 0.26 10.99 3.22
CA HIS A 184 1.51 10.45 2.69
C HIS A 184 2.77 11.16 3.24
N ALA A 185 2.64 12.19 4.09
CA ALA A 185 3.79 12.86 4.67
C ALA A 185 4.47 11.94 5.70
N SER A 186 5.73 11.59 5.45
CA SER A 186 6.47 10.64 6.28
C SER A 186 7.95 11.00 6.39
N ALA A 187 8.59 10.55 7.48
CA ALA A 187 10.05 10.64 7.62
C ALA A 187 10.80 9.71 6.64
N GLY A 188 10.08 8.76 6.07
CA GLY A 188 10.59 7.68 5.26
C GLY A 188 9.58 6.54 5.24
N TYR A 189 10.01 5.38 4.75
CA TYR A 189 9.19 4.17 4.78
C TYR A 189 10.07 2.93 4.91
N VAL A 190 9.45 1.83 5.32
CA VAL A 190 10.01 0.48 5.22
C VAL A 190 9.00 -0.46 4.59
N GLN A 191 9.49 -1.48 3.89
CA GLN A 191 8.69 -2.58 3.39
C GLN A 191 9.02 -3.85 4.16
N ILE A 192 7.98 -4.51 4.64
CA ILE A 192 8.03 -5.62 5.58
C ILE A 192 7.30 -6.80 4.99
N VAL A 193 7.90 -7.99 5.02
CA VAL A 193 7.28 -9.24 4.57
C VAL A 193 6.98 -10.15 5.74
N GLY A 194 6.01 -11.05 5.58
CA GLY A 194 5.63 -12.01 6.61
C GLY A 194 4.74 -13.12 6.06
N PRO A 195 4.62 -14.26 6.75
CA PRO A 195 3.80 -15.38 6.30
C PRO A 195 2.29 -15.10 6.34
N SER A 196 1.85 -14.08 7.08
CA SER A 196 0.44 -13.67 7.16
C SER A 196 0.33 -12.17 7.39
N ARG A 197 -0.86 -11.62 7.12
CA ARG A 197 -1.19 -10.21 7.37
C ARG A 197 -0.90 -9.81 8.81
N GLN A 198 -1.34 -10.61 9.79
CA GLN A 198 -1.11 -10.35 11.21
C GLN A 198 0.38 -10.24 11.55
N ILE A 199 1.23 -11.14 11.02
CA ILE A 199 2.67 -11.09 11.31
C ILE A 199 3.33 -9.85 10.68
N VAL A 200 2.87 -9.40 9.51
CA VAL A 200 3.35 -8.14 8.92
C VAL A 200 2.95 -6.96 9.80
N GLU A 201 1.70 -6.91 10.25
CA GLU A 201 1.19 -5.85 11.14
C GLU A 201 1.94 -5.82 12.48
N ASP A 202 2.19 -6.98 13.10
CA ASP A 202 2.97 -7.07 14.35
C ASP A 202 4.40 -6.53 14.16
N ARG A 203 5.01 -6.82 13.00
CA ARG A 203 6.34 -6.30 12.64
C ARG A 203 6.33 -4.80 12.37
N MET A 204 5.27 -4.27 11.74
CA MET A 204 5.07 -2.84 11.57
C MET A 204 5.04 -2.13 12.93
N ASN A 205 4.29 -2.67 13.89
CA ASN A 205 4.26 -2.14 15.25
C ASN A 205 5.65 -2.18 15.92
N GLY A 206 6.39 -3.27 15.76
CA GLY A 206 7.78 -3.34 16.25
C GLY A 206 8.68 -2.25 15.66
N VAL A 207 8.54 -1.94 14.36
CA VAL A 207 9.25 -0.83 13.71
C VAL A 207 8.84 0.52 14.31
N LEU A 208 7.55 0.75 14.54
CA LEU A 208 7.06 1.98 15.16
C LEU A 208 7.61 2.17 16.58
N ASP A 209 7.68 1.11 17.38
CA ASP A 209 8.26 1.13 18.73
C ASP A 209 9.77 1.47 18.71
N ALA A 210 10.49 1.02 17.69
CA ALA A 210 11.92 1.26 17.52
C ALA A 210 12.23 2.63 16.89
N PHE A 211 11.32 3.18 16.09
CA PHE A 211 11.51 4.43 15.37
C PHE A 211 11.43 5.64 16.28
N LYS A 212 12.41 6.54 16.18
CA LYS A 212 12.48 7.77 16.95
C LYS A 212 12.77 8.93 16.01
N LEU A 213 11.91 9.94 16.04
CA LEU A 213 12.12 11.24 15.41
C LEU A 213 12.00 12.31 16.48
N VAL A 214 13.03 13.14 16.62
CA VAL A 214 13.02 14.31 17.50
C VAL A 214 13.25 15.54 16.64
N THR A 215 12.33 16.49 16.78
CA THR A 215 12.43 17.82 16.19
C THR A 215 12.37 18.90 17.26
N GLU A 216 13.00 20.02 16.96
CA GLU A 216 12.97 21.28 17.73
C GLU A 216 12.23 22.36 16.93
N ASP A 217 11.67 23.35 17.63
CA ASP A 217 11.01 24.48 16.97
C ASP A 217 12.05 25.28 16.16
N VAL A 218 11.70 25.64 14.94
CA VAL A 218 12.54 26.52 14.10
C VAL A 218 12.36 27.94 14.63
N SER A 219 13.40 28.47 15.27
CA SER A 219 13.46 29.85 15.79
C SER A 219 13.46 30.89 14.69
#